data_AF-A0A5E8H912-F1
#
_entry.id   AF-A0A5E8H912-F1
#
_cell.length_a   1.000
_cell.length_b   1.000
_cell.length_c   1.000
_cell.angle_alpha   90.00
_cell.angle_beta   90.00
_cell.angle_gamma   90.00
#
_symmetry.space_group_name_H-M   'P 1'
#
loop_
_entity.id
_entity.type
_entity.pdbx_description
1 polymer ?
#
loop_
_entity_poly.entity_id
_entity_poly.type
_entity_poly.pdbx_seq_one_letter_code
_entity_poly.pdbx_strand_id
1 'polypeptide(L)'
;MDKVFATWAEILDWVIFIGTSIALVFWIFGFPLFYQSEGPVLSIFTAISLLTIVSLRIATKHFHLWPFTANLAFLMIVGGGNISSILMLLSAPAVHINPKSTLVMTSIFTSIGLILFSFYEILLYLRRTPDRFWILDDILIHLALVPGGLSLFGHLFQNPSYLSMSIDPRVGVSLIEMFFMVLLFLSTILGNPNLFLWKFLKGGFSNQLAFGVLFTNQYIAPIAYLMFVGSGGKLNTFGPELYIFFGGVIATLGFLLFQAKIQENKI
;
A
#
# COMPACT_ATOMS: atom_id res chain seq x y z
N MET A 1 9.46 3.57 -23.00
CA MET A 1 9.14 2.60 -21.93
C MET A 1 8.91 1.27 -22.60
N ASP A 2 9.43 0.17 -22.06
CA ASP A 2 9.21 -1.13 -22.66
C ASP A 2 7.71 -1.40 -22.66
N LYS A 3 7.14 -1.63 -23.85
CA LYS A 3 5.72 -1.98 -24.05
C LYS A 3 5.28 -3.06 -23.07
N VAL A 4 6.21 -3.94 -22.72
CA VAL A 4 6.13 -4.99 -21.71
C VAL A 4 5.71 -4.47 -20.33
N PHE A 5 6.28 -3.39 -19.80
CA PHE A 5 5.94 -2.88 -18.46
C PHE A 5 4.52 -2.30 -18.42
N ALA A 6 4.11 -1.57 -19.45
CA ALA A 6 2.72 -1.11 -19.58
C ALA A 6 1.73 -2.27 -19.65
N THR A 7 2.07 -3.34 -20.37
CA THR A 7 1.24 -4.53 -20.48
C THR A 7 1.12 -5.24 -19.14
N TRP A 8 2.23 -5.41 -18.41
CA TRP A 8 2.18 -6.02 -17.08
C TRP A 8 1.39 -5.19 -16.07
N ALA A 9 1.57 -3.86 -16.03
CA ALA A 9 0.78 -2.99 -15.17
C ALA A 9 -0.72 -3.16 -15.43
N GLU A 10 -1.12 -3.21 -16.69
CA GLU A 10 -2.51 -3.43 -17.07
C GLU A 10 -3.03 -4.82 -16.68
N ILE A 11 -2.24 -5.88 -16.88
CA ILE A 11 -2.63 -7.23 -16.44
C ILE A 11 -2.88 -7.24 -14.94
N LEU A 12 -2.00 -6.58 -14.15
CA LEU A 12 -2.15 -6.48 -12.70
C LEU A 12 -3.42 -5.72 -12.31
N ASP A 13 -3.73 -4.60 -12.96
CA ASP A 13 -4.97 -3.85 -12.73
C ASP A 13 -6.21 -4.72 -13.00
N TRP A 14 -6.21 -5.51 -14.08
CA TRP A 14 -7.29 -6.45 -14.39
C TRP A 14 -7.42 -7.58 -13.37
N VAL A 15 -6.30 -8.14 -12.88
CA VAL A 15 -6.30 -9.16 -11.83
C VAL A 15 -6.92 -8.61 -10.54
N ILE A 16 -6.56 -7.39 -10.15
CA ILE A 16 -7.15 -6.72 -8.98
C ILE A 16 -8.64 -6.45 -9.23
N PHE A 17 -9.01 -5.94 -10.40
CA PHE A 17 -10.40 -5.66 -10.77
C PHE A 17 -11.28 -6.91 -10.63
N ILE A 18 -10.85 -8.03 -11.22
CA ILE A 18 -11.58 -9.30 -11.14
C ILE A 18 -11.61 -9.81 -9.69
N GLY A 19 -10.47 -9.83 -9.01
CA GLY A 19 -10.37 -10.35 -7.64
C GLY A 19 -11.23 -9.58 -6.65
N THR A 20 -11.23 -8.25 -6.73
CA THR A 20 -12.06 -7.38 -5.89
C THR A 20 -13.54 -7.47 -6.25
N SER A 21 -13.89 -7.60 -7.54
CA SER A 21 -15.28 -7.85 -7.97
C SER A 21 -15.82 -9.16 -7.40
N ILE A 22 -15.04 -10.24 -7.48
CA ILE A 22 -15.41 -11.54 -6.88
C ILE A 22 -15.59 -11.36 -5.36
N ALA A 23 -14.64 -10.72 -4.67
CA ALA A 23 -14.76 -10.47 -3.24
C ALA A 23 -16.06 -9.73 -2.88
N LEU A 24 -16.44 -8.69 -3.63
CA LEU A 24 -17.69 -7.97 -3.40
C LEU A 24 -18.94 -8.83 -3.62
N VAL A 25 -18.94 -9.68 -4.64
CA VAL A 25 -20.05 -10.62 -4.88
C VAL A 25 -20.23 -11.56 -3.68
N PHE A 26 -19.14 -12.13 -3.17
CA PHE A 26 -19.17 -13.00 -2.00
C PHE A 26 -19.63 -12.25 -0.73
N TRP A 27 -19.23 -10.99 -0.58
CA TRP A 27 -19.76 -10.10 0.47
C TRP A 27 -21.27 -9.89 0.36
N ILE A 28 -21.80 -9.62 -0.84
CA ILE A 28 -23.24 -9.39 -1.09
C ILE A 28 -24.07 -10.63 -0.74
N PHE A 29 -23.57 -11.83 -1.05
CA PHE A 29 -24.25 -13.09 -0.72
C PHE A 29 -24.07 -13.53 0.74
N GLY A 30 -23.33 -12.76 1.57
CA GLY A 30 -23.13 -13.07 2.98
C GLY A 30 -22.10 -14.17 3.26
N PHE A 31 -21.27 -14.52 2.27
CA PHE A 31 -20.21 -15.52 2.41
C PHE A 31 -18.85 -14.92 2.04
N PRO A 32 -18.29 -13.98 2.83
CA PRO A 32 -17.03 -13.33 2.45
C PRO A 32 -15.91 -14.35 2.24
N LEU A 33 -15.07 -14.12 1.23
CA LEU A 33 -13.97 -15.02 0.90
C LEU A 33 -13.01 -15.16 2.09
N PHE A 34 -12.71 -16.41 2.46
CA PHE A 34 -11.79 -16.76 3.56
C PHE A 34 -12.15 -16.09 4.90
N TYR A 35 -13.44 -15.89 5.17
CA TYR A 35 -13.92 -15.29 6.40
C TYR A 35 -13.49 -16.11 7.64
N GLN A 36 -12.97 -15.41 8.65
CA GLN A 36 -12.65 -15.96 9.97
C GLN A 36 -13.13 -14.98 11.05
N SER A 37 -13.74 -15.46 12.14
CA SER A 37 -14.20 -14.59 13.22
C SER A 37 -13.06 -14.06 14.10
N GLU A 38 -11.99 -14.85 14.22
CA GLU A 38 -10.85 -14.58 15.10
C GLU A 38 -9.63 -14.03 14.35
N GLY A 39 -9.78 -13.64 13.08
CA GLY A 39 -8.65 -13.22 12.26
C GLY A 39 -9.05 -12.29 11.12
N PRO A 40 -8.06 -11.69 10.44
CA PRO A 40 -8.28 -10.67 9.43
C PRO A 40 -9.07 -11.20 8.24
N VAL A 41 -9.98 -10.38 7.73
CA VAL A 41 -10.70 -10.67 6.50
C VAL A 41 -10.52 -9.54 5.50
N LEU A 42 -10.64 -9.83 4.20
CA LEU A 42 -10.70 -8.78 3.19
C LEU A 42 -11.97 -7.95 3.39
N SER A 43 -11.83 -6.74 3.90
CA SER A 43 -12.96 -5.84 4.13
C SER A 43 -13.67 -5.50 2.82
N ILE A 44 -15.01 -5.41 2.88
CA ILE A 44 -15.83 -4.90 1.78
C ILE A 44 -15.38 -3.49 1.35
N PHE A 45 -14.97 -2.64 2.30
CA PHE A 45 -14.53 -1.28 2.03
C PHE A 45 -13.15 -1.24 1.35
N THR A 46 -12.26 -2.16 1.73
CA THR A 46 -10.98 -2.37 1.02
C THR A 46 -11.22 -2.84 -0.40
N ALA A 47 -12.12 -3.81 -0.61
CA ALA A 47 -12.48 -4.29 -1.94
C ALA A 47 -13.09 -3.17 -2.81
N ILE A 48 -14.00 -2.34 -2.28
CA ILE A 48 -14.53 -1.17 -2.98
C ILE A 48 -13.43 -0.17 -3.32
N SER A 49 -12.53 0.12 -2.37
CA SER A 49 -11.43 1.08 -2.57
C SER A 49 -10.50 0.64 -3.70
N LEU A 50 -10.04 -0.62 -3.65
CA LEU A 50 -9.18 -1.22 -4.66
C LEU A 50 -9.88 -1.25 -6.02
N LEU A 51 -11.13 -1.75 -6.07
CA LEU A 51 -11.93 -1.80 -7.29
C LEU A 51 -12.06 -0.42 -7.91
N THR A 52 -12.34 0.61 -7.11
CA THR A 52 -12.47 1.99 -7.57
C THR A 52 -11.17 2.47 -8.19
N ILE A 53 -10.03 2.33 -7.50
CA ILE A 53 -8.72 2.75 -8.02
C ILE A 53 -8.42 2.10 -9.37
N VAL A 54 -8.51 0.76 -9.47
CA VAL A 54 -8.17 0.06 -10.71
C VAL A 54 -9.18 0.29 -11.82
N SER A 55 -10.47 0.47 -11.49
CA SER A 55 -11.49 0.84 -12.48
C SER A 55 -11.19 2.19 -13.10
N LEU A 56 -10.73 3.18 -12.32
CA LEU A 56 -10.36 4.49 -12.85
C LEU A 56 -9.13 4.42 -13.76
N ARG A 57 -8.13 3.60 -13.42
CA ARG A 57 -6.96 3.36 -14.27
C ARG A 57 -7.35 2.73 -15.60
N ILE A 58 -8.13 1.65 -15.56
CA ILE A 58 -8.67 0.97 -16.74
C ILE A 58 -9.51 1.95 -17.57
N ALA A 59 -10.40 2.71 -16.93
CA ALA A 59 -11.29 3.64 -17.61
C ALA A 59 -10.52 4.76 -18.32
N THR A 60 -9.54 5.36 -17.65
CA THR A 60 -8.67 6.39 -18.22
C THR A 60 -7.89 5.87 -19.44
N LYS A 61 -7.51 4.59 -19.43
CA LYS A 61 -6.76 3.97 -20.52
C LYS A 61 -7.62 3.60 -21.73
N HIS A 62 -8.83 3.09 -21.50
CA HIS A 62 -9.67 2.49 -22.54
C HIS A 62 -10.83 3.38 -23.00
N PHE A 63 -11.28 4.34 -22.20
CA PHE A 63 -12.34 5.27 -22.57
C PHE A 63 -11.78 6.66 -22.84
N HIS A 64 -11.67 7.00 -24.13
CA HIS A 64 -11.14 8.31 -24.57
C HIS A 64 -11.89 9.53 -24.04
N LEU A 65 -13.16 9.38 -23.67
CA LEU A 65 -14.01 10.46 -23.14
C LEU A 65 -14.16 10.40 -21.62
N TRP A 66 -13.38 9.57 -20.92
CA TRP A 66 -13.47 9.48 -19.46
C TRP A 66 -13.08 10.82 -18.82
N PRO A 67 -13.96 11.44 -18.01
CA PRO A 67 -13.73 12.78 -17.54
C PRO A 67 -12.70 12.79 -16.40
N PHE A 68 -11.70 13.67 -16.55
CA PHE A 68 -10.70 13.95 -15.52
C PHE A 68 -11.29 14.24 -14.13
N THR A 69 -12.41 14.98 -14.08
CA THR A 69 -13.10 15.32 -12.84
C THR A 69 -13.66 14.09 -12.11
N ALA A 70 -14.06 13.04 -12.83
CA ALA A 70 -14.49 11.79 -12.20
C ALA A 70 -13.33 11.08 -11.52
N ASN A 71 -12.13 11.05 -12.12
CA ASN A 71 -10.95 10.47 -11.48
C ASN A 71 -10.69 11.12 -10.11
N LEU A 72 -10.66 12.45 -10.06
CA LEU A 72 -10.45 13.16 -8.80
C LEU A 72 -11.55 12.90 -7.79
N ALA A 73 -12.83 12.94 -8.21
CA ALA A 73 -13.95 12.72 -7.31
C ALA A 73 -13.92 11.31 -6.68
N PHE A 74 -13.74 10.27 -7.49
CA PHE A 74 -13.71 8.90 -7.00
C PHE A 74 -12.47 8.62 -6.13
N LEU A 75 -11.30 9.17 -6.47
CA LEU A 75 -10.12 9.04 -5.62
C LEU A 75 -10.27 9.78 -4.28
N MET A 76 -10.93 10.94 -4.27
CA MET A 76 -11.26 11.63 -3.02
C MET A 76 -12.28 10.85 -2.19
N ILE A 77 -13.22 10.14 -2.80
CA ILE A 77 -14.14 9.23 -2.10
C ILE A 77 -13.35 8.09 -1.45
N VAL A 78 -12.40 7.48 -2.16
CA VAL A 78 -11.52 6.44 -1.58
C VAL A 78 -10.71 7.00 -0.41
N GLY A 79 -10.04 8.14 -0.59
CA GLY A 79 -9.28 8.80 0.48
C GLY A 79 -10.16 9.13 1.69
N GLY A 80 -11.30 9.79 1.47
CA GLY A 80 -12.24 10.19 2.52
C GLY A 80 -12.87 9.01 3.26
N GLY A 81 -13.25 7.94 2.54
CA GLY A 81 -13.80 6.71 3.14
C GLY A 81 -12.79 5.99 4.04
N ASN A 82 -11.52 5.97 3.65
CA ASN A 82 -10.44 5.37 4.46
C ASN A 82 -10.07 6.27 5.66
N ILE A 83 -10.11 7.60 5.52
CA ILE A 83 -10.00 8.52 6.66
C ILE A 83 -11.14 8.28 7.66
N SER A 84 -12.37 8.15 7.16
CA SER A 84 -13.53 7.84 8.00
C SER A 84 -13.40 6.50 8.72
N SER A 85 -12.87 5.46 8.05
CA SER A 85 -12.58 4.17 8.68
C SER A 85 -11.58 4.29 9.83
N ILE A 86 -10.48 5.03 9.62
CA ILE A 86 -9.49 5.31 10.68
C ILE A 86 -10.15 6.05 11.85
N LEU A 87 -10.89 7.12 11.58
CA LEU A 87 -11.55 7.90 12.62
C LEU A 87 -12.55 7.05 13.40
N MET A 88 -13.34 6.22 12.73
CA MET A 88 -14.27 5.30 13.39
C MET A 88 -13.54 4.31 14.29
N LEU A 89 -12.43 3.73 13.82
CA LEU A 89 -11.62 2.81 14.64
C LEU A 89 -10.91 3.51 15.81
N LEU A 90 -10.51 4.77 15.67
CA LEU A 90 -9.81 5.49 16.74
C LEU A 90 -10.75 6.16 17.75
N SER A 91 -11.96 6.52 17.33
CA SER A 91 -12.88 7.34 18.14
C SER A 91 -14.13 6.62 18.61
N ALA A 92 -14.58 5.55 17.92
CA ALA A 92 -15.77 4.84 18.34
C ALA A 92 -15.46 4.10 19.65
N PRO A 93 -16.27 4.32 20.72
CA PRO A 93 -16.17 3.49 21.91
C PRO A 93 -16.38 2.03 21.49
N ALA A 94 -15.56 1.09 21.99
CA ALA A 94 -15.62 -0.32 21.60
C ALA A 94 -17.04 -0.94 21.69
N VAL A 95 -17.90 -0.38 22.56
CA VAL A 95 -19.32 -0.75 22.72
C VAL A 95 -20.18 -0.48 21.46
N HIS A 96 -19.81 0.50 20.62
CA HIS A 96 -20.53 0.86 19.41
C HIS A 96 -20.03 0.12 18.15
N ILE A 97 -18.84 -0.50 18.21
CA ILE A 97 -18.38 -1.40 17.17
C ILE A 97 -19.03 -2.74 17.46
N ASN A 98 -20.12 -3.03 16.76
CA ASN A 98 -20.86 -4.27 16.94
C ASN A 98 -20.06 -5.44 16.33
N PRO A 99 -19.45 -6.34 17.13
CA PRO A 99 -18.74 -7.51 16.58
C PRO A 99 -19.70 -8.49 15.87
N LYS A 100 -21.02 -8.33 16.04
CA LYS A 100 -22.05 -9.06 15.29
C LYS A 100 -22.45 -8.40 13.97
N SER A 101 -21.93 -7.20 13.68
CA SER A 101 -22.05 -6.61 12.33
C SER A 101 -21.39 -7.56 11.34
N THR A 102 -22.07 -7.83 10.24
CA THR A 102 -21.52 -8.57 9.12
C THR A 102 -20.50 -7.70 8.38
N LEU A 103 -20.68 -6.38 8.34
CA LEU A 103 -19.76 -5.45 7.69
C LEU A 103 -18.52 -5.23 8.56
N VAL A 104 -17.35 -5.45 7.97
CA VAL A 104 -16.04 -5.29 8.60
C VAL A 104 -15.35 -4.05 8.01
N MET A 105 -14.88 -3.15 8.88
CA MET A 105 -14.16 -1.93 8.51
C MET A 105 -12.78 -2.23 7.89
N THR A 106 -12.24 -1.30 7.10
CA THR A 106 -10.84 -1.37 6.65
C THR A 106 -9.91 -1.09 7.83
N SER A 107 -8.87 -1.91 7.97
CA SER A 107 -7.82 -1.71 8.99
C SER A 107 -7.18 -0.31 8.92
N ILE A 108 -6.59 0.15 10.02
CA ILE A 108 -5.88 1.44 10.05
C ILE A 108 -4.72 1.44 9.05
N PHE A 109 -3.90 0.38 9.03
CA PHE A 109 -2.76 0.32 8.13
C PHE A 109 -3.14 0.18 6.65
N THR A 110 -4.14 -0.64 6.32
CA THR A 110 -4.67 -0.70 4.95
C THR A 110 -5.24 0.65 4.52
N SER A 111 -5.96 1.33 5.41
CA SER A 111 -6.52 2.66 5.16
C SER A 111 -5.44 3.68 4.86
N ILE A 112 -4.36 3.72 5.65
CA ILE A 112 -3.21 4.61 5.40
C ILE A 112 -2.60 4.33 4.02
N GLY A 113 -2.40 3.06 3.67
CA GLY A 113 -1.88 2.66 2.35
C GLY A 113 -2.77 3.16 1.22
N LEU A 114 -4.09 2.93 1.31
CA LEU A 114 -5.06 3.36 0.30
C LEU A 114 -5.16 4.89 0.18
N ILE A 115 -5.06 5.62 1.29
CA ILE A 115 -5.00 7.09 1.29
C ILE A 115 -3.76 7.55 0.52
N LEU A 116 -2.58 6.97 0.81
CA LEU A 116 -1.33 7.33 0.12
C LEU A 116 -1.40 7.00 -1.37
N PHE A 117 -1.94 5.85 -1.76
CA PHE A 117 -2.19 5.52 -3.16
C PHE A 117 -3.16 6.50 -3.83
N SER A 118 -4.25 6.87 -3.14
CA SER A 118 -5.22 7.83 -3.67
C SER A 118 -4.58 9.20 -3.89
N PHE A 119 -3.78 9.69 -2.94
CA PHE A 119 -3.03 10.94 -3.10
C PHE A 119 -2.01 10.86 -4.23
N TYR A 120 -1.29 9.74 -4.34
CA TYR A 120 -0.38 9.51 -5.45
C TYR A 120 -1.09 9.60 -6.81
N GLU A 121 -2.22 8.90 -6.97
CA GLU A 121 -3.02 8.92 -8.20
C GLU A 121 -3.54 10.33 -8.52
N ILE A 122 -4.09 11.03 -7.52
CA ILE A 122 -4.54 12.42 -7.67
C ILE A 122 -3.40 13.30 -8.18
N LEU A 123 -2.20 13.15 -7.62
CA LEU A 123 -1.03 13.92 -8.06
C LEU A 123 -0.62 13.54 -9.48
N LEU A 124 -0.64 12.27 -9.89
CA LEU A 124 -0.40 11.90 -11.28
C LEU A 124 -1.38 12.55 -12.26
N TYR A 125 -2.64 12.68 -11.86
CA TYR A 125 -3.65 13.37 -12.66
C TYR A 125 -3.40 14.89 -12.71
N LEU A 126 -3.07 15.52 -11.58
CA LEU A 126 -2.90 16.97 -11.49
C LEU A 126 -1.57 17.49 -12.05
N ARG A 127 -0.52 16.68 -12.04
CA ARG A 127 0.82 17.08 -12.49
C ARG A 127 1.47 16.00 -13.33
N ARG A 128 2.27 16.43 -14.30
CA ARG A 128 3.30 15.56 -14.87
C ARG A 128 4.38 15.36 -13.81
N THR A 129 4.88 14.12 -13.67
CA THR A 129 6.02 13.80 -12.79
C THR A 129 7.16 14.78 -13.06
N PRO A 130 7.51 15.66 -12.09
CA PRO A 130 8.49 16.71 -12.33
C PRO A 130 9.90 16.11 -12.40
N ASP A 131 10.71 16.56 -13.36
CA ASP A 131 12.12 16.22 -13.43
C ASP A 131 12.94 17.14 -12.50
N ARG A 132 12.74 16.98 -11.19
CA ARG A 132 13.43 17.72 -10.12
C ARG A 132 13.93 16.75 -9.05
N PHE A 133 14.90 17.16 -8.22
CA PHE A 133 15.38 16.31 -7.11
C PHE A 133 14.26 15.83 -6.17
N TRP A 134 13.15 16.58 -6.08
CA TRP A 134 12.00 16.22 -5.25
C TRP A 134 11.20 15.09 -5.91
N ILE A 135 11.72 13.86 -5.76
CA ILE A 135 11.19 12.59 -6.27
C ILE A 135 9.89 12.17 -5.56
N LEU A 136 8.90 13.07 -5.56
CA LEU A 136 7.68 12.91 -4.75
C LEU A 136 6.88 11.66 -5.12
N ASP A 137 6.88 11.27 -6.39
CA ASP A 137 6.23 10.04 -6.85
C ASP A 137 6.88 8.81 -6.21
N ASP A 138 8.22 8.71 -6.24
CA ASP A 138 8.98 7.64 -5.60
C ASP A 138 8.76 7.62 -4.08
N ILE A 139 8.75 8.79 -3.43
CA ILE A 139 8.50 8.92 -1.98
C ILE A 139 7.10 8.41 -1.62
N LEU A 140 6.05 8.87 -2.32
CA LEU A 140 4.68 8.49 -2.01
C LEU A 140 4.45 6.99 -2.21
N ILE A 141 4.97 6.42 -3.30
CA ILE A 141 4.88 4.98 -3.56
C ILE A 141 5.60 4.17 -2.47
N HIS A 142 6.79 4.59 -2.04
CA HIS A 142 7.52 3.92 -0.95
C HIS A 142 6.79 4.06 0.38
N LEU A 143 6.25 5.23 0.70
CA LEU A 143 5.46 5.44 1.91
C LEU A 143 4.17 4.59 1.89
N ALA A 144 3.57 4.36 0.71
CA ALA A 144 2.42 3.48 0.58
C ALA A 144 2.73 2.00 0.91
N LEU A 145 4.00 1.58 0.81
CA LEU A 145 4.44 0.24 1.26
C LEU A 145 4.63 0.11 2.76
N VAL A 146 4.89 1.21 3.48
CA VAL A 146 5.21 1.19 4.91
C VAL A 146 4.13 0.44 5.71
N PRO A 147 2.82 0.73 5.56
CA PRO A 147 1.78 0.01 6.28
C PRO A 147 1.76 -1.50 5.97
N GLY A 148 2.02 -1.89 4.71
CA GLY A 148 2.11 -3.29 4.31
C GLY A 148 3.33 -4.00 4.92
N GLY A 149 4.47 -3.32 5.00
CA GLY A 149 5.68 -3.81 5.67
C GLY A 149 5.48 -4.06 7.16
N LEU A 150 4.83 -3.11 7.85
CA LEU A 150 4.44 -3.27 9.25
C LEU A 150 3.48 -4.46 9.43
N SER A 151 2.50 -4.60 8.55
CA SER A 151 1.54 -5.71 8.57
C SER A 151 2.20 -7.07 8.35
N LEU A 152 3.26 -7.13 7.52
CA LEU A 152 4.05 -8.34 7.34
C LEU A 152 4.69 -8.81 8.65
N PHE A 153 5.24 -7.89 9.46
CA PHE A 153 5.78 -8.25 10.78
C PHE A 153 4.67 -8.77 11.70
N GLY A 154 3.48 -8.18 11.63
CA GLY A 154 2.29 -8.66 12.32
C GLY A 154 1.96 -10.12 12.01
N HIS A 155 1.99 -10.51 10.73
CA HIS A 155 1.77 -11.90 10.31
C HIS A 155 2.90 -12.84 10.69
N LEU A 156 4.16 -12.42 10.49
CA LEU A 156 5.34 -13.27 10.77
C LEU A 156 5.50 -13.58 12.27
N PHE A 157 5.19 -12.62 13.13
CA PHE A 157 5.40 -12.73 14.58
C PHE A 157 4.10 -12.73 15.38
N GLN A 158 2.94 -12.83 14.72
CA GLN A 158 1.61 -12.92 15.33
C GLN A 158 1.33 -11.75 16.30
N ASN A 159 1.71 -10.53 15.90
CA ASN A 159 1.52 -9.33 16.71
C ASN A 159 0.26 -8.56 16.27
N PRO A 160 -0.78 -8.48 17.12
CA PRO A 160 -2.06 -7.86 16.77
C PRO A 160 -1.98 -6.34 16.56
N SER A 161 -1.01 -5.66 17.19
CA SER A 161 -0.80 -4.22 16.99
C SER A 161 -0.31 -3.92 15.57
N TYR A 162 0.61 -4.74 15.05
CA TYR A 162 1.07 -4.61 13.67
C TYR A 162 0.00 -4.99 12.64
N LEU A 163 -1.02 -5.75 13.05
CA LEU A 163 -2.16 -6.11 12.19
C LEU A 163 -3.36 -5.16 12.32
N SER A 164 -3.32 -4.17 13.22
CA SER A 164 -4.48 -3.30 13.54
C SER A 164 -5.70 -4.06 14.09
N MET A 165 -5.48 -5.12 14.89
CA MET A 165 -6.54 -5.98 15.46
C MET A 165 -7.03 -5.55 16.85
N SER A 166 -6.72 -4.34 17.31
CA SER A 166 -6.91 -3.96 18.72
C SER A 166 -8.37 -3.92 19.18
N ILE A 167 -9.32 -3.78 18.26
CA ILE A 167 -10.76 -3.62 18.57
C ILE A 167 -11.58 -4.81 18.06
N ASP A 168 -11.34 -5.23 16.82
CA ASP A 168 -11.99 -6.37 16.19
C ASP A 168 -10.92 -7.15 15.39
N PRO A 169 -10.68 -8.45 15.71
CA PRO A 169 -9.70 -9.27 14.99
C PRO A 169 -9.93 -9.32 13.47
N ARG A 170 -11.19 -9.17 13.04
CA ARG A 170 -11.59 -9.21 11.63
C ARG A 170 -11.15 -7.98 10.86
N VAL A 171 -11.06 -6.84 11.53
CA VAL A 171 -10.63 -5.56 10.96
C VAL A 171 -9.13 -5.54 10.67
N GLY A 172 -8.37 -6.55 11.12
CA GLY A 172 -6.94 -6.61 10.84
C GLY A 172 -6.60 -6.70 9.34
N VAL A 173 -5.33 -6.53 9.02
CA VAL A 173 -4.84 -6.63 7.64
C VAL A 173 -4.76 -8.10 7.21
N SER A 174 -5.56 -8.53 6.24
CA SER A 174 -5.53 -9.91 5.75
C SER A 174 -4.44 -10.17 4.73
N LEU A 175 -4.02 -11.43 4.57
CA LEU A 175 -3.03 -11.81 3.55
C LEU A 175 -3.51 -11.51 2.13
N ILE A 176 -4.83 -11.61 1.88
CA ILE A 176 -5.43 -11.31 0.59
C ILE A 176 -5.43 -9.80 0.33
N GLU A 177 -5.71 -8.98 1.35
CA GLU A 177 -5.55 -7.53 1.27
C GLU A 177 -4.11 -7.16 0.96
N MET A 178 -3.14 -7.74 1.68
CA MET A 178 -1.72 -7.50 1.41
C MET A 178 -1.35 -7.89 -0.02
N PHE A 179 -1.84 -9.04 -0.50
CA PHE A 179 -1.61 -9.48 -1.87
C PHE A 179 -2.12 -8.44 -2.88
N PHE A 180 -3.37 -7.99 -2.77
CA PHE A 180 -3.91 -6.97 -3.69
C PHE A 180 -3.19 -5.63 -3.57
N MET A 181 -2.80 -5.21 -2.37
CA MET A 181 -2.02 -3.98 -2.16
C MET A 181 -0.63 -4.07 -2.80
N VAL A 182 0.02 -5.24 -2.74
CA VAL A 182 1.29 -5.49 -3.45
C VAL A 182 1.08 -5.49 -4.97
N LEU A 183 0.01 -6.09 -5.48
CA LEU A 183 -0.29 -6.02 -6.91
C LEU A 183 -0.55 -4.56 -7.35
N LEU A 184 -1.27 -3.79 -6.54
CA LEU A 184 -1.55 -2.38 -6.81
C LEU A 184 -0.24 -1.59 -6.86
N PHE A 185 0.64 -1.80 -5.87
CA PHE A 185 1.98 -1.22 -5.82
C PHE A 185 2.79 -1.54 -7.08
N LEU A 186 2.86 -2.82 -7.47
CA LEU A 186 3.61 -3.26 -8.65
C LEU A 186 3.03 -2.66 -9.93
N SER A 187 1.71 -2.67 -10.09
CA SER A 187 1.02 -2.01 -11.20
C SER A 187 1.39 -0.52 -11.28
N THR A 188 1.41 0.16 -10.13
CA THR A 188 1.74 1.59 -10.02
C THR A 188 3.15 1.89 -10.51
N ILE A 189 4.14 1.11 -10.06
CA ILE A 189 5.54 1.33 -10.44
C ILE A 189 5.77 1.00 -11.92
N LEU A 190 5.23 -0.12 -12.39
CA LEU A 190 5.37 -0.54 -13.79
C LEU A 190 4.62 0.41 -14.74
N GLY A 191 3.50 0.98 -14.29
CA GLY A 191 2.68 1.92 -15.06
C GLY A 191 3.28 3.33 -15.16
N ASN A 192 4.19 3.72 -14.26
CA ASN A 192 4.83 5.04 -14.27
C ASN A 192 6.30 4.97 -14.77
N PRO A 193 6.57 5.30 -16.04
CA PRO A 193 7.95 5.33 -16.56
C PRO A 193 8.82 6.44 -16.01
N ASN A 194 8.22 7.47 -15.43
CA ASN A 194 8.90 8.71 -15.07
C ASN A 194 9.49 8.68 -13.66
N LEU A 195 9.32 7.58 -12.93
CA LEU A 195 9.93 7.39 -11.61
C LEU A 195 11.45 7.54 -11.70
N PHE A 196 12.00 8.28 -10.75
CA PHE A 196 13.45 8.44 -10.65
C PHE A 196 14.13 7.09 -10.43
N LEU A 197 13.49 6.19 -9.67
CA LEU A 197 13.95 4.82 -9.46
C LEU A 197 14.34 4.13 -10.78
N TRP A 198 13.51 4.25 -11.82
CA TRP A 198 13.82 3.63 -13.11
C TRP A 198 15.03 4.24 -13.80
N LYS A 199 15.20 5.57 -13.71
CA LYS A 199 16.39 6.26 -14.22
C LYS A 199 17.64 5.79 -13.46
N PHE A 200 17.55 5.70 -12.14
CA PHE A 200 18.64 5.27 -11.26
C PHE A 200 19.06 3.81 -11.54
N LEU A 201 18.11 2.87 -11.61
CA LEU A 201 18.38 1.46 -11.85
C LEU A 201 18.98 1.18 -13.24
N LYS A 202 18.69 2.03 -14.23
CA LYS A 202 19.30 1.97 -15.57
C LYS A 202 20.74 2.46 -15.61
N GLY A 203 21.19 3.19 -14.58
CA GLY A 203 22.54 3.74 -14.51
C GLY A 203 23.65 2.68 -14.35
N GLY A 204 23.32 1.44 -13.97
CA GLY A 204 24.25 0.31 -13.96
C GLY A 204 23.98 -0.72 -12.87
N PHE A 205 24.70 -1.84 -12.92
CA PHE A 205 24.56 -2.94 -11.96
C PHE A 205 24.85 -2.52 -10.51
N SER A 206 25.82 -1.62 -10.30
CA SER A 206 26.11 -1.10 -8.96
C SER A 206 24.91 -0.37 -8.34
N ASN A 207 24.13 0.36 -9.15
CA ASN A 207 22.93 1.05 -8.68
C ASN A 207 21.83 0.05 -8.31
N GLN A 208 21.67 -1.00 -9.11
CA GLN A 208 20.72 -2.09 -8.85
C GLN A 208 21.05 -2.82 -7.55
N LEU A 209 22.33 -3.14 -7.33
CA LEU A 209 22.79 -3.74 -6.07
C LEU A 209 22.61 -2.80 -4.89
N ALA A 210 23.00 -1.53 -5.01
CA ALA A 210 22.87 -0.55 -3.92
C ALA A 210 21.40 -0.38 -3.51
N PHE A 211 20.50 -0.19 -4.46
CA PHE A 211 19.07 -0.10 -4.19
C PHE A 211 18.53 -1.42 -3.64
N GLY A 212 18.87 -2.56 -4.24
CA GLY A 212 18.42 -3.88 -3.80
C GLY A 212 18.82 -4.17 -2.35
N VAL A 213 20.05 -3.86 -1.96
CA VAL A 213 20.52 -4.01 -0.58
C VAL A 213 19.78 -3.09 0.36
N LEU A 214 19.68 -1.78 0.06
CA LEU A 214 18.98 -0.82 0.92
C LEU A 214 17.49 -1.18 1.11
N PHE A 215 16.80 -1.43 -0.01
CA PHE A 215 15.39 -1.75 -0.02
C PHE A 215 15.10 -3.08 0.69
N THR A 216 15.93 -4.10 0.50
CA THR A 216 15.73 -5.39 1.18
C THR A 216 16.08 -5.29 2.67
N ASN A 217 17.13 -4.54 3.01
CA ASN A 217 17.58 -4.36 4.38
C ASN A 217 16.52 -3.71 5.27
N GLN A 218 15.67 -2.83 4.72
CA GLN A 218 14.58 -2.22 5.48
C GLN A 218 13.60 -3.26 6.05
N TYR A 219 13.46 -4.43 5.42
CA TYR A 219 12.63 -5.54 5.91
C TYR A 219 13.43 -6.62 6.66
N ILE A 220 14.65 -6.95 6.19
CA ILE A 220 15.46 -8.01 6.81
C ILE A 220 15.97 -7.60 8.19
N ALA A 221 16.45 -6.37 8.36
CA ALA A 221 16.99 -5.91 9.63
C ALA A 221 15.99 -6.00 10.81
N PRO A 222 14.73 -5.54 10.69
CA PRO A 222 13.75 -5.71 11.77
C PRO A 222 13.36 -7.17 11.99
N ILE A 223 13.29 -8.00 10.93
CA ILE A 223 13.03 -9.45 11.06
C ILE A 223 14.17 -10.11 11.85
N ALA A 224 15.42 -9.83 11.49
CA ALA A 224 16.59 -10.36 12.18
C ALA A 224 16.60 -9.93 13.66
N TYR A 225 16.31 -8.67 13.95
CA TYR A 225 16.16 -8.18 15.32
C TYR A 225 15.11 -8.98 16.10
N LEU A 226 13.92 -9.16 15.52
CA LEU A 226 12.84 -9.92 16.15
C LEU A 226 13.21 -11.39 16.39
N MET A 227 13.91 -12.02 15.44
CA MET A 227 14.34 -13.42 15.55
C MET A 227 15.42 -13.64 16.63
N PHE A 228 16.41 -12.74 16.72
CA PHE A 228 17.58 -12.94 17.59
C PHE A 228 17.49 -12.25 18.95
N VAL A 229 16.77 -11.14 19.04
CA VAL A 229 16.72 -10.29 20.25
C VAL A 229 15.29 -10.16 20.78
N GLY A 230 14.29 -10.12 19.89
CA GLY A 230 12.88 -9.89 20.23
C GLY A 230 12.13 -11.10 20.80
N SER A 231 12.78 -12.26 20.97
CA SER A 231 12.14 -13.53 21.37
C SER A 231 11.67 -13.62 22.83
N GLY A 232 11.72 -12.51 23.59
CA GLY A 232 11.57 -12.52 25.05
C GLY A 232 10.18 -12.19 25.62
N GLY A 233 9.18 -11.78 24.84
CA GLY A 233 7.90 -11.38 25.42
C GLY A 233 6.75 -11.29 24.43
N LYS A 234 5.51 -11.39 24.92
CA LYS A 234 4.28 -11.22 24.13
C LYS A 234 4.37 -9.91 23.34
N LEU A 235 4.63 -10.02 22.05
CA LEU A 235 4.67 -8.95 21.06
C LEU A 235 3.25 -8.42 20.86
N ASN A 236 2.70 -7.75 21.87
CA ASN A 236 1.37 -7.14 21.79
C ASN A 236 1.47 -5.65 21.46
N THR A 237 2.67 -5.06 21.49
CA THR A 237 2.92 -3.64 21.26
C THR A 237 4.00 -3.44 20.20
N PHE A 238 4.13 -2.21 19.71
CA PHE A 238 5.25 -1.81 18.85
C PHE A 238 6.56 -1.84 19.63
N GLY A 239 7.61 -2.43 19.05
CA GLY A 239 8.94 -2.50 19.66
C GLY A 239 10.04 -1.80 18.85
N PRO A 240 11.32 -1.98 19.25
CA PRO A 240 12.47 -1.36 18.59
C PRO A 240 12.58 -1.66 17.08
N GLU A 241 12.06 -2.80 16.62
CA GLU A 241 11.95 -3.19 15.22
C GLU A 241 11.28 -2.12 14.34
N LEU A 242 10.33 -1.36 14.89
CA LEU A 242 9.65 -0.29 14.17
C LEU A 242 10.63 0.84 13.82
N TYR A 243 11.51 1.20 14.75
CA TYR A 243 12.53 2.22 14.50
C TYR A 243 13.60 1.71 13.54
N ILE A 244 13.95 0.43 13.61
CA ILE A 244 14.87 -0.21 12.65
C ILE A 244 14.26 -0.16 11.24
N PHE A 245 12.99 -0.53 11.10
CA PHE A 245 12.24 -0.46 9.85
C PHE A 245 12.21 0.96 9.29
N PHE A 246 11.79 1.95 10.09
CA PHE A 246 11.76 3.34 9.65
C PHE A 246 13.14 3.89 9.32
N GLY A 247 14.18 3.51 10.06
CA GLY A 247 15.56 3.83 9.73
C GLY A 247 15.96 3.34 8.34
N GLY A 248 15.58 2.11 7.98
CA GLY A 248 15.78 1.55 6.64
C GLY A 248 15.02 2.30 5.54
N VAL A 249 13.76 2.64 5.78
CA VAL A 249 12.93 3.42 4.83
C VAL A 249 13.53 4.82 4.60
N ILE A 250 13.91 5.51 5.68
CA ILE A 250 14.53 6.85 5.62
C ILE A 250 15.89 6.77 4.90
N ALA A 251 16.69 5.74 5.18
CA ALA A 251 17.97 5.54 4.51
C ALA A 251 17.79 5.31 3.00
N THR A 252 16.84 4.48 2.60
CA THR A 252 16.54 4.20 1.18
C THR A 252 16.05 5.44 0.45
N LEU A 253 15.07 6.15 1.02
CA LEU A 253 14.54 7.38 0.42
C LEU A 253 15.57 8.52 0.42
N GLY A 254 16.32 8.68 1.50
CA GLY A 254 17.39 9.68 1.60
C GLY A 254 18.50 9.43 0.60
N PHE A 255 18.89 8.17 0.39
CA PHE A 255 19.84 7.78 -0.64
C PHE A 255 19.32 8.14 -2.04
N LEU A 256 18.08 7.77 -2.39
CA LEU A 256 17.49 8.11 -3.68
C LEU A 256 17.39 9.62 -3.91
N LEU A 257 16.98 10.38 -2.90
CA LEU A 257 16.93 11.85 -2.94
C LEU A 257 18.32 12.46 -3.18
N PHE A 258 19.35 11.93 -2.51
CA PHE A 258 20.72 12.40 -2.69
C PHE A 258 21.23 12.10 -4.11
N GLN A 259 20.95 10.91 -4.64
CA GLN A 259 21.29 10.56 -6.03
C GLN A 259 20.56 11.44 -7.04
N ALA A 260 19.28 11.72 -6.82
CA ALA A 260 18.49 12.61 -7.67
C ALA A 260 19.08 14.03 -7.71
N LYS A 261 19.49 14.56 -6.54
CA LYS A 261 20.15 15.87 -6.45
C LYS A 261 21.50 15.91 -7.17
N ILE A 262 22.31 14.85 -7.06
CA ILE A 262 23.59 14.77 -7.79
C ILE A 262 23.35 14.77 -9.29
N GLN A 263 22.33 14.07 -9.76
CA GLN A 263 22.01 13.99 -11.17
C GLN A 263 21.50 15.33 -11.71
N GLU A 264 20.67 16.06 -10.96
CA GLU A 264 20.22 17.42 -11.32
C GLU A 264 21.39 18.39 -11.45
N ASN A 265 22.36 18.34 -10.52
CA ASN A 265 23.54 19.22 -10.55
C ASN A 265 24.55 18.90 -11.68
N LYS A 266 24.39 17.79 -12.39
CA LYS A 266 25.25 17.39 -13.52
C LYS A 266 24.71 17.84 -14.88
N ILE A 267 23.48 18.36 -14.92
CA ILE A 267 22.79 18.90 -16.11
C ILE A 267 22.98 20.42 -16.11
#